data_AF-A0A641RBU5-F1
#
_entry.id   AF-A0A641RBU5-F1
#
_cell.length_a   1.000
_cell.length_b   1.000
_cell.length_c   1.000
_cell.angle_alpha   90.00
_cell.angle_beta   90.00
_cell.angle_gamma   90.00
#
_symmetry.space_group_name_H-M   'P 1'
#
loop_
_entity.id
_entity.type
_entity.pdbx_description
1 polymer ?
#
loop_
_entity_poly.entity_id
_entity_poly.type
_entity_poly.pdbx_seq_one_letter_code
_entity_poly.pdbx_strand_id
1 'polypeptide(L)'
;YGKDLEILTKAEKLLPTGDKSDKMGEILRSRGSILYRQKQYAEAAANYQQAADIYKILPGSDVKYQDALSSLNRCHTMMGNETAARQTEQDAERQRMAVLNRLLKENLEQLDAYRLQWGEDGLMYVSALGTIADIYYTQGQTDKALAYMEPFLSSETTALRNLFRLSKADERLAFWKDIRSSLDSIPLRAANIAATGTPEQKQRFARLGYDALLFSKGIMLNSSIELESLIRASGDKSLLDQYNKATLMAEQILSMQSELPNATNQTEARKNIIRQKEEYEQLQLDLMRKSTDFGDYTRYLSVKWQDVQKHLHGNSIAIEFALIDDELLAPDKHLTAFVLRPGDVSPTAIKLMSQKLLSKEMQSPTAFTTTENGAHFWKVLDEYISKADTIYFSPDGILHQLPVEYLPYGAGNLQLAFQKAVYP
;
A
#
# COMPACT_ATOMS: atom_id res chain seq x y z
N TYR A 1 27.88 -29.01 -6.13
CA TYR A 1 28.93 -27.99 -6.34
C TYR A 1 29.94 -28.40 -7.41
N GLY A 2 30.80 -29.40 -7.18
CA GLY A 2 31.81 -29.80 -8.17
C GLY A 2 31.25 -30.24 -9.53
N LYS A 3 30.20 -31.09 -9.52
CA LYS A 3 29.49 -31.51 -10.75
C LYS A 3 28.80 -30.35 -11.47
N ASP A 4 28.26 -29.38 -10.72
CA ASP A 4 27.54 -28.23 -11.29
C ASP A 4 28.51 -27.28 -12.01
N LEU A 5 29.70 -27.05 -11.44
CA LEU A 5 30.77 -26.28 -12.08
C LEU A 5 31.29 -26.97 -13.35
N GLU A 6 31.38 -28.30 -13.35
CA GLU A 6 31.76 -29.07 -14.54
C GLU A 6 30.72 -28.91 -15.67
N ILE A 7 29.43 -28.93 -15.33
CA ILE A 7 28.33 -28.70 -16.28
C ILE A 7 28.41 -27.28 -16.86
N LEU A 8 28.60 -26.26 -16.03
CA LEU A 8 28.74 -24.88 -16.50
C LEU A 8 29.97 -24.69 -17.39
N THR A 9 31.10 -25.33 -17.06
CA THR A 9 32.32 -25.30 -17.87
C THR A 9 32.10 -25.95 -19.24
N LYS A 10 31.33 -27.05 -19.29
CA LYS A 10 30.93 -27.69 -20.56
C LYS A 10 30.01 -26.78 -21.37
N ALA A 11 29.04 -26.13 -20.72
CA ALA A 11 28.13 -25.19 -21.38
C ALA A 11 28.86 -23.97 -21.96
N GLU A 12 29.83 -23.42 -21.23
CA GLU A 12 30.67 -22.29 -21.67
C GLU A 12 31.50 -22.65 -22.91
N LYS A 13 32.05 -23.87 -22.98
CA LYS A 13 32.81 -24.37 -24.14
C LYS A 13 31.99 -24.50 -25.43
N LEU A 14 30.66 -24.53 -25.31
CA LEU A 14 29.76 -24.54 -26.47
C LEU A 14 29.52 -23.14 -27.02
N LEU A 15 29.93 -22.09 -26.31
CA LEU A 15 29.84 -20.71 -26.75
C LEU A 15 31.13 -20.26 -27.45
N PRO A 16 31.04 -19.31 -28.40
CA PRO A 16 32.23 -18.70 -29.01
C PRO A 16 33.17 -18.09 -27.96
N THR A 17 34.47 -18.08 -28.24
CA THR A 17 35.44 -17.39 -27.38
C THR A 17 35.14 -15.89 -27.34
N GLY A 18 35.02 -15.32 -26.14
CA GLY A 18 34.65 -13.92 -25.96
C GLY A 18 33.16 -13.62 -26.16
N ASP A 19 32.31 -14.64 -26.10
CA ASP A 19 30.86 -14.48 -26.23
C ASP A 19 30.30 -13.47 -25.19
N LYS A 20 29.45 -12.57 -25.66
CA LYS A 20 28.77 -11.55 -24.83
C LYS A 20 27.25 -11.72 -24.89
N SER A 21 26.79 -12.95 -25.09
CA SER A 21 25.37 -13.26 -25.15
C SER A 21 24.75 -13.33 -23.76
N ASP A 22 23.43 -13.24 -23.71
CA ASP A 22 22.65 -13.47 -22.48
C ASP A 22 22.97 -14.82 -21.83
N LYS A 23 23.20 -15.86 -22.66
CA LYS A 23 23.57 -17.21 -22.19
C LYS A 23 24.91 -17.21 -21.46
N MET A 24 25.91 -16.47 -21.95
CA MET A 24 27.18 -16.32 -21.25
C MET A 24 26.99 -15.61 -19.91
N GLY A 25 26.18 -14.54 -19.89
CA GLY A 25 25.83 -13.85 -18.64
C GLY A 25 25.21 -14.80 -17.60
N GLU A 26 24.28 -15.66 -18.00
CA GLU A 26 23.63 -16.61 -17.09
C GLU A 26 24.60 -17.68 -16.56
N ILE A 27 25.52 -18.17 -17.41
CA ILE A 27 26.57 -19.11 -17.01
C ILE A 27 27.47 -18.46 -15.95
N LEU A 28 27.91 -17.22 -16.19
CA LEU A 28 28.75 -16.46 -15.26
C LEU A 28 28.03 -16.20 -13.93
N ARG A 29 26.77 -15.78 -13.96
CA ARG A 29 25.95 -15.55 -12.76
C ARG A 29 25.74 -16.84 -11.95
N SER A 30 25.46 -17.94 -12.64
CA SER A 30 25.28 -19.26 -12.01
C SER A 30 26.57 -19.77 -11.39
N ARG A 31 27.71 -19.61 -12.09
CA ARG A 31 29.04 -19.95 -11.58
C ARG A 31 29.39 -19.11 -10.36
N GLY A 32 29.17 -17.79 -10.41
CA GLY A 32 29.34 -16.88 -9.27
C GLY A 32 28.52 -17.32 -8.05
N SER A 33 27.28 -17.74 -8.25
CA SER A 33 26.39 -18.21 -7.16
C SER A 33 26.88 -19.50 -6.51
N ILE A 34 27.42 -20.43 -7.30
CA ILE A 34 28.01 -21.68 -6.80
C ILE A 34 29.29 -21.39 -6.00
N LEU A 35 30.15 -20.50 -6.51
CA LEU A 35 31.39 -20.09 -5.84
C LEU A 35 31.11 -19.33 -4.53
N TYR A 36 30.09 -18.47 -4.53
CA TYR A 36 29.65 -17.74 -3.34
C TYR A 36 29.22 -18.71 -2.22
N ARG A 37 28.45 -19.76 -2.54
CA ARG A 37 28.05 -20.79 -1.57
C ARG A 37 29.24 -21.61 -1.05
N GLN A 38 30.29 -21.74 -1.84
CA GLN A 38 31.57 -22.35 -1.42
C GLN A 38 32.47 -21.39 -0.64
N LYS A 39 32.01 -20.16 -0.37
CA LYS A 39 32.78 -19.09 0.29
C LYS A 39 34.01 -18.62 -0.50
N GLN A 40 34.07 -18.92 -1.79
CA GLN A 40 35.09 -18.41 -2.73
C GLN A 40 34.65 -17.03 -3.24
N TYR A 41 34.61 -16.04 -2.33
CA TYR A 41 33.99 -14.74 -2.61
C TYR A 41 34.71 -13.92 -3.69
N ALA A 42 36.04 -14.03 -3.80
CA ALA A 42 36.81 -13.31 -4.81
C ALA A 42 36.52 -13.83 -6.23
N GLU A 43 36.49 -15.15 -6.41
CA GLU A 43 36.17 -15.79 -7.69
C GLU A 43 34.69 -15.58 -8.04
N ALA A 44 33.80 -15.60 -7.04
CA ALA A 44 32.39 -15.26 -7.23
C ALA A 44 32.21 -13.82 -7.71
N ALA A 45 32.89 -12.86 -7.07
CA ALA A 45 32.87 -11.45 -7.46
C ALA A 45 33.34 -11.24 -8.91
N ALA A 46 34.44 -11.87 -9.32
CA ALA A 46 34.93 -11.77 -10.69
C ALA A 46 33.90 -12.27 -11.72
N ASN A 47 33.18 -13.35 -11.41
CA ASN A 47 32.11 -13.86 -12.26
C ASN A 47 30.90 -12.93 -12.33
N TYR A 48 30.47 -12.38 -11.20
CA TYR A 48 29.37 -11.40 -11.19
C TYR A 48 29.74 -10.10 -11.91
N GLN A 49 30.98 -9.63 -11.79
CA GLN A 49 31.45 -8.47 -12.54
C GLN A 49 31.40 -8.71 -14.05
N GLN A 50 31.92 -9.85 -14.53
CA GLN A 50 31.86 -10.19 -15.95
C GLN A 50 30.42 -10.35 -16.46
N ALA A 51 29.53 -10.96 -15.67
CA ALA A 51 28.12 -11.03 -16.00
C ALA A 51 27.50 -9.64 -16.08
N ALA A 52 27.82 -8.75 -15.14
CA ALA A 52 27.35 -7.38 -15.12
C ALA A 52 27.84 -6.60 -16.36
N ASP A 53 29.11 -6.75 -16.75
CA ASP A 53 29.68 -6.12 -17.94
C ASP A 53 28.98 -6.55 -19.23
N ILE A 54 28.54 -7.82 -19.31
CA ILE A 54 27.74 -8.34 -20.43
C ILE A 54 26.33 -7.74 -20.40
N TYR A 55 25.63 -7.81 -19.27
CA TYR A 55 24.26 -7.31 -19.19
C TYR A 55 24.14 -5.80 -19.41
N LYS A 56 25.19 -5.04 -19.06
CA LYS A 56 25.26 -3.59 -19.29
C LYS A 56 25.11 -3.19 -20.77
N ILE A 57 25.57 -4.03 -21.70
CA ILE A 57 25.55 -3.73 -23.14
C ILE A 57 24.38 -4.42 -23.87
N LEU A 58 23.63 -5.29 -23.21
CA LEU A 58 22.53 -6.04 -23.82
C LEU A 58 21.19 -5.29 -23.65
N PRO A 59 20.43 -5.09 -24.73
CA PRO A 59 19.09 -4.49 -24.64
C PRO A 59 18.15 -5.35 -23.78
N GLY A 60 17.35 -4.72 -22.92
CA GLY A 60 16.34 -5.42 -22.10
C GLY A 60 16.90 -6.22 -20.91
N SER A 61 18.20 -6.12 -20.62
CA SER A 61 18.87 -6.85 -19.54
C SER A 61 18.97 -6.07 -18.22
N ASP A 62 18.21 -4.99 -18.05
CA ASP A 62 18.30 -4.08 -16.89
C ASP A 62 18.11 -4.82 -15.55
N VAL A 63 17.15 -5.75 -15.46
CA VAL A 63 16.91 -6.57 -14.25
C VAL A 63 18.09 -7.50 -13.98
N LYS A 64 18.59 -8.19 -15.00
CA LYS A 64 19.72 -9.13 -14.88
C LYS A 64 21.01 -8.41 -14.48
N TYR A 65 21.21 -7.20 -15.00
CA TYR A 65 22.32 -6.33 -14.62
C TYR A 65 22.25 -5.93 -13.14
N GLN A 66 21.08 -5.51 -12.66
CA GLN A 66 20.85 -5.19 -11.24
C GLN A 66 21.07 -6.38 -10.31
N ASP A 67 20.60 -7.57 -10.70
CA ASP A 67 20.83 -8.81 -9.95
C ASP A 67 22.33 -9.14 -9.83
N ALA A 68 23.08 -8.94 -10.93
CA ALA A 68 24.52 -9.16 -10.96
C ALA A 68 25.26 -8.17 -10.04
N LEU A 69 24.90 -6.88 -10.07
CA LEU A 69 25.47 -5.86 -9.17
C LEU A 69 25.13 -6.13 -7.70
N SER A 70 23.90 -6.53 -7.39
CA SER A 70 23.48 -6.89 -6.02
C SER A 70 24.28 -8.08 -5.48
N SER A 71 24.49 -9.10 -6.33
CA SER A 71 25.28 -10.28 -6.00
C SER A 71 26.77 -9.95 -5.82
N LEU A 72 27.29 -9.05 -6.65
CA LEU A 72 28.65 -8.52 -6.55
C LEU A 72 28.85 -7.73 -5.25
N ASN A 73 27.92 -6.84 -4.89
CA ASN A 73 27.96 -6.07 -3.66
C ASN A 73 27.99 -7.00 -2.43
N ARG A 74 27.17 -8.06 -2.45
CA ARG A 74 27.19 -9.09 -1.41
C ARG A 74 28.55 -9.77 -1.29
N CYS A 75 29.23 -10.08 -2.40
CA CYS A 75 30.59 -10.63 -2.37
C CYS A 75 31.59 -9.65 -1.75
N HIS A 76 31.55 -8.37 -2.13
CA HIS A 76 32.44 -7.35 -1.57
C HIS A 76 32.23 -7.17 -0.06
N THR A 77 30.98 -7.18 0.39
CA THR A 77 30.61 -7.14 1.81
C THR A 77 31.19 -8.34 2.58
N MET A 78 31.04 -9.56 2.04
CA MET A 78 31.58 -10.77 2.67
C MET A 78 33.11 -10.80 2.73
N MET A 79 33.80 -10.09 1.83
CA MET A 79 35.25 -9.93 1.84
C MET A 79 35.74 -8.77 2.73
N GLY A 80 34.83 -7.98 3.32
CA GLY A 80 35.19 -6.76 4.05
C GLY A 80 35.75 -5.65 3.15
N ASN A 81 35.53 -5.72 1.83
CA ASN A 81 35.98 -4.69 0.88
C ASN A 81 34.91 -3.60 0.74
N GLU A 82 34.82 -2.74 1.75
CA GLU A 82 33.82 -1.67 1.79
C GLU A 82 33.93 -0.67 0.63
N THR A 83 35.14 -0.44 0.10
CA THR A 83 35.33 0.51 -1.00
C THR A 83 34.73 -0.03 -2.30
N ALA A 84 34.98 -1.31 -2.60
CA ALA A 84 34.38 -1.94 -3.78
C ALA A 84 32.87 -2.13 -3.64
N ALA A 85 32.38 -2.47 -2.44
CA ALA A 85 30.94 -2.55 -2.15
C ALA A 85 30.23 -1.21 -2.45
N ARG A 86 30.78 -0.10 -1.93
CA ARG A 86 30.25 1.25 -2.19
C ARG A 86 30.28 1.61 -3.68
N GLN A 87 31.34 1.24 -4.40
CA GLN A 87 31.42 1.49 -5.85
C GLN A 87 30.34 0.73 -6.62
N THR A 88 30.13 -0.55 -6.30
CA THR A 88 29.08 -1.37 -6.92
C THR A 88 27.69 -0.81 -6.64
N GLU A 89 27.45 -0.33 -5.42
CA GLU A 89 26.19 0.33 -5.05
C GLU A 89 25.96 1.62 -5.83
N GLN A 90 26.99 2.46 -6.00
CA GLN A 90 26.92 3.66 -6.83
C GLN A 90 26.63 3.36 -8.30
N ASP A 91 27.22 2.31 -8.86
CA ASP A 91 26.97 1.90 -10.24
C ASP A 91 25.54 1.35 -10.41
N ALA A 92 25.04 0.59 -9.43
CA ALA A 92 23.65 0.10 -9.41
C ALA A 92 22.65 1.26 -9.34
N GLU A 93 22.92 2.25 -8.49
CA GLU A 93 22.08 3.45 -8.34
C GLU A 93 22.11 4.30 -9.61
N ARG A 94 23.27 4.48 -10.25
CA ARG A 94 23.38 5.19 -11.52
C ARG A 94 22.53 4.53 -12.61
N GLN A 95 22.57 3.20 -12.71
CA GLN A 95 21.75 2.49 -13.68
C GLN A 95 20.27 2.61 -13.35
N ARG A 96 19.90 2.44 -12.07
CA ARG A 96 18.51 2.62 -11.62
C ARG A 96 17.99 3.98 -12.04
N MET A 97 18.76 5.04 -11.80
CA MET A 97 18.43 6.40 -12.22
C MET A 97 18.33 6.54 -13.75
N ALA A 98 19.18 5.87 -14.52
CA ALA A 98 19.08 5.88 -15.99
C ALA A 98 17.77 5.23 -16.48
N VAL A 99 17.35 4.11 -15.88
CA VAL A 99 16.07 3.45 -16.18
C VAL A 99 14.89 4.34 -15.79
N LEU A 100 14.90 4.91 -14.58
CA LEU A 100 13.84 5.82 -14.14
C LEU A 100 13.73 7.05 -15.05
N ASN A 101 14.86 7.63 -15.48
CA ASN A 101 14.85 8.77 -16.40
C ASN A 101 14.27 8.41 -17.78
N ARG A 102 14.53 7.20 -18.28
CA ARG A 102 13.93 6.70 -19.53
C ARG A 102 12.41 6.57 -19.38
N LEU A 103 11.95 5.91 -18.31
CA LEU A 103 10.52 5.74 -18.02
C LEU A 103 9.82 7.09 -17.81
N LEU A 104 10.47 8.03 -17.11
CA LEU A 104 9.94 9.38 -16.90
C LEU A 104 9.72 10.09 -18.23
N LYS A 105 10.72 10.03 -19.13
CA LYS A 105 10.61 10.63 -20.45
C LYS A 105 9.46 10.02 -21.26
N GLU A 106 9.40 8.69 -21.32
CA GLU A 106 8.35 7.97 -22.05
C GLU A 106 6.95 8.32 -21.52
N ASN A 107 6.75 8.31 -20.20
CA ASN A 107 5.46 8.64 -19.59
C ASN A 107 5.08 10.11 -19.81
N LEU A 108 6.04 11.05 -19.73
CA LEU A 108 5.77 12.47 -20.01
C LEU A 108 5.36 12.70 -21.47
N GLU A 109 6.01 12.03 -22.43
CA GLU A 109 5.69 12.16 -23.86
C GLU A 109 4.31 11.58 -24.20
N GLN A 110 3.87 10.53 -23.49
CA GLN A 110 2.58 9.88 -23.73
C GLN A 110 1.43 10.45 -22.89
N LEU A 111 1.71 11.24 -21.85
CA LEU A 111 0.71 11.64 -20.85
C LEU A 111 -0.52 12.34 -21.47
N ASP A 112 -0.31 13.29 -22.38
CA ASP A 112 -1.41 14.00 -23.03
C ASP A 112 -2.18 13.10 -24.02
N ALA A 113 -1.48 12.19 -24.70
CA ALA A 113 -2.14 11.21 -25.55
C ALA A 113 -3.04 10.28 -24.72
N TYR A 114 -2.56 9.86 -23.54
CA TYR A 114 -3.34 9.06 -22.61
C TYR A 114 -4.59 9.79 -22.13
N ARG A 115 -4.44 11.07 -21.77
CA ARG A 115 -5.56 11.93 -21.37
C ARG A 115 -6.59 12.10 -22.47
N LEU A 116 -6.15 12.36 -23.71
CA LEU A 116 -7.05 12.58 -24.85
C LEU A 116 -7.80 11.31 -25.28
N GLN A 117 -7.15 10.16 -25.21
CA GLN A 117 -7.72 8.90 -25.71
C GLN A 117 -8.59 8.18 -24.67
N TRP A 118 -8.22 8.20 -23.39
CA TRP A 118 -8.93 7.45 -22.34
C TRP A 118 -9.57 8.34 -21.26
N GLY A 119 -9.40 9.67 -21.33
CA GLY A 119 -9.94 10.60 -20.34
C GLY A 119 -9.06 10.75 -19.10
N GLU A 120 -9.46 11.67 -18.21
CA GLU A 120 -8.72 12.00 -16.98
C GLU A 120 -8.87 10.95 -15.87
N ASP A 121 -9.84 10.05 -15.97
CA ASP A 121 -10.03 8.88 -15.10
C ASP A 121 -9.65 7.56 -15.79
N GLY A 122 -9.07 7.63 -16.99
CA GLY A 122 -8.58 6.47 -17.72
C GLY A 122 -7.36 5.82 -17.06
N LEU A 123 -7.37 4.49 -16.93
CA LEU A 123 -6.31 3.74 -16.23
C LEU A 123 -4.89 4.04 -16.74
N MET A 124 -4.72 4.25 -18.05
CA MET A 124 -3.41 4.58 -18.64
C MET A 124 -2.91 5.96 -18.20
N TYR A 125 -3.80 6.96 -18.15
CA TYR A 125 -3.47 8.31 -17.71
C TYR A 125 -3.14 8.33 -16.21
N VAL A 126 -3.98 7.69 -15.39
CA VAL A 126 -3.77 7.55 -13.94
C VAL A 126 -2.44 6.86 -13.64
N SER A 127 -2.16 5.74 -14.30
CA SER A 127 -0.91 4.99 -14.12
C SER A 127 0.32 5.82 -14.49
N ALA A 128 0.25 6.60 -15.59
CA ALA A 128 1.33 7.49 -15.99
C ALA A 128 1.57 8.61 -14.95
N LEU A 129 0.50 9.23 -14.42
CA LEU A 129 0.63 10.24 -13.36
C LEU A 129 1.34 9.69 -12.12
N GLY A 130 0.91 8.51 -11.65
CA GLY A 130 1.53 7.83 -10.50
C GLY A 130 3.01 7.53 -10.76
N THR A 131 3.32 6.94 -11.92
CA THR A 131 4.70 6.63 -12.32
C THR A 131 5.59 7.88 -12.35
N ILE A 132 5.10 8.98 -12.94
CA ILE A 132 5.84 10.24 -13.01
C ILE A 132 6.07 10.82 -11.60
N ALA A 133 5.04 10.83 -10.76
CA ALA A 133 5.12 11.31 -9.39
C ALA A 133 6.15 10.52 -8.57
N ASP A 134 6.16 9.20 -8.73
CA ASP A 134 7.06 8.27 -8.05
C ASP A 134 8.52 8.48 -8.44
N ILE A 135 8.77 8.66 -9.73
CA ILE A 135 10.12 8.91 -10.23
C ILE A 135 10.63 10.26 -9.71
N TYR A 136 9.82 11.33 -9.80
CA TYR A 136 10.24 12.63 -9.27
C TYR A 136 10.47 12.60 -7.76
N TYR A 137 9.64 11.87 -7.00
CA TYR A 137 9.83 11.70 -5.57
C TYR A 137 11.14 10.98 -5.26
N THR A 138 11.41 9.88 -5.97
CA THR A 138 12.65 9.08 -5.83
C THR A 138 13.90 9.91 -6.15
N GLN A 139 13.79 10.86 -7.09
CA GLN A 139 14.87 11.78 -7.46
C GLN A 139 15.04 12.96 -6.48
N GLY A 140 14.24 13.03 -5.41
CA GLY A 140 14.23 14.16 -4.48
C GLY A 140 13.62 15.45 -5.06
N GLN A 141 12.96 15.39 -6.22
CA GLN A 141 12.28 16.52 -6.85
C GLN A 141 10.85 16.64 -6.32
N THR A 142 10.74 16.91 -5.01
CA THR A 142 9.48 16.85 -4.25
C THR A 142 8.36 17.72 -4.82
N ASP A 143 8.65 18.94 -5.28
CA ASP A 143 7.61 19.83 -5.82
C ASP A 143 7.05 19.33 -7.15
N LYS A 144 7.91 18.73 -8.00
CA LYS A 144 7.46 18.08 -9.22
C LYS A 144 6.64 16.84 -8.90
N ALA A 145 7.09 16.03 -7.94
CA ALA A 145 6.32 14.86 -7.50
C ALA A 145 4.90 15.25 -7.07
N LEU A 146 4.76 16.32 -6.27
CA LEU A 146 3.46 16.85 -5.85
C LEU A 146 2.57 17.27 -7.02
N ALA A 147 3.13 17.92 -8.04
CA ALA A 147 2.39 18.38 -9.21
C ALA A 147 1.71 17.24 -9.99
N TYR A 148 2.26 16.02 -9.94
CA TYR A 148 1.67 14.83 -10.58
C TYR A 148 0.90 13.94 -9.58
N MET A 149 1.27 13.96 -8.30
CA MET A 149 0.60 13.16 -7.27
C MET A 149 -0.80 13.68 -6.91
N GLU A 150 -1.01 15.00 -6.93
CA GLU A 150 -2.32 15.60 -6.70
C GLU A 150 -3.38 15.16 -7.74
N PRO A 151 -3.15 15.30 -9.06
CA PRO A 151 -4.07 14.78 -10.05
C PRO A 151 -4.12 13.25 -10.03
N PHE A 152 -3.02 12.55 -9.73
CA PHE A 152 -3.01 11.10 -9.59
C PHE A 152 -4.04 10.62 -8.56
N LEU A 153 -3.98 11.11 -7.32
CA LEU A 153 -4.91 10.70 -6.27
C LEU A 153 -6.36 11.05 -6.64
N SER A 154 -6.59 12.24 -7.19
CA SER A 154 -7.94 12.67 -7.59
C SER A 154 -8.52 11.78 -8.71
N SER A 155 -7.73 11.47 -9.72
CA SER A 155 -8.14 10.65 -10.85
C SER A 155 -8.26 9.16 -10.48
N GLU A 156 -7.33 8.63 -9.68
CA GLU A 156 -7.37 7.24 -9.22
C GLU A 156 -8.59 6.98 -8.34
N THR A 157 -8.87 7.84 -7.36
CA THR A 157 -10.07 7.71 -6.52
C THR A 157 -11.37 7.84 -7.31
N THR A 158 -11.39 8.67 -8.36
CA THR A 158 -12.54 8.82 -9.26
C THR A 158 -12.77 7.57 -10.11
N ALA A 159 -11.72 7.05 -10.76
CA ALA A 159 -11.76 5.79 -11.49
C ALA A 159 -12.21 4.64 -10.57
N LEU A 160 -11.66 4.65 -9.35
CA LEU A 160 -12.01 3.94 -8.13
C LEU A 160 -13.51 3.73 -7.97
N ARG A 161 -14.12 4.86 -7.64
CA ARG A 161 -15.53 4.97 -7.37
C ARG A 161 -16.38 4.54 -8.56
N ASN A 162 -15.99 4.95 -9.78
CA ASN A 162 -16.74 4.62 -10.99
C ASN A 162 -16.75 3.10 -11.25
N LEU A 163 -15.62 2.42 -11.05
CA LEU A 163 -15.52 0.97 -11.11
C LEU A 163 -16.35 0.30 -10.01
N PHE A 164 -16.23 0.80 -8.78
CA PHE A 164 -16.84 0.20 -7.59
C PHE A 164 -18.36 0.32 -7.55
N ARG A 165 -18.92 1.34 -8.22
CA ARG A 165 -20.37 1.51 -8.42
C ARG A 165 -21.03 0.30 -9.07
N LEU A 166 -20.30 -0.44 -9.91
CA LEU A 166 -20.81 -1.61 -10.64
C LEU A 166 -20.08 -2.92 -10.27
N SER A 167 -19.24 -2.92 -9.25
CA SER A 167 -18.49 -4.11 -8.79
C SER A 167 -19.01 -4.66 -7.47
N LYS A 168 -19.12 -5.98 -7.30
CA LYS A 168 -19.55 -6.64 -6.05
C LYS A 168 -18.54 -6.39 -4.91
N ALA A 169 -18.95 -6.57 -3.65
CA ALA A 169 -18.06 -6.37 -2.49
C ALA A 169 -16.75 -7.17 -2.59
N ASP A 170 -16.82 -8.45 -2.93
CA ASP A 170 -15.64 -9.31 -3.11
C ASP A 170 -14.79 -8.90 -4.31
N GLU A 171 -15.41 -8.45 -5.41
CA GLU A 171 -14.70 -7.94 -6.59
C GLU A 171 -13.97 -6.63 -6.27
N ARG A 172 -14.60 -5.72 -5.52
CA ARG A 172 -13.97 -4.50 -5.03
C ARG A 172 -12.79 -4.83 -4.13
N LEU A 173 -12.94 -5.80 -3.22
CA LEU A 173 -11.85 -6.21 -2.33
C LEU A 173 -10.70 -6.89 -3.08
N ALA A 174 -11.00 -7.72 -4.09
CA ALA A 174 -9.99 -8.34 -4.94
C ALA A 174 -9.24 -7.26 -5.74
N PHE A 175 -9.96 -6.35 -6.38
CA PHE A 175 -9.38 -5.24 -7.12
C PHE A 175 -8.54 -4.33 -6.20
N TRP A 176 -9.07 -4.00 -5.02
CA TRP A 176 -8.37 -3.22 -4.01
C TRP A 176 -7.02 -3.84 -3.64
N LYS A 177 -6.93 -5.17 -3.48
CA LYS A 177 -5.67 -5.84 -3.16
C LYS A 177 -4.59 -5.61 -4.23
N ASP A 178 -4.97 -5.52 -5.50
CA ASP A 178 -4.04 -5.35 -6.62
C ASP A 178 -3.51 -3.91 -6.71
N ILE A 179 -4.35 -2.92 -6.37
CA ILE A 179 -4.00 -1.50 -6.47
C ILE A 179 -3.57 -0.85 -5.16
N ARG A 180 -3.85 -1.45 -3.99
CA ARG A 180 -3.64 -0.86 -2.67
C ARG A 180 -2.23 -0.28 -2.47
N SER A 181 -1.22 -0.93 -3.04
CA SER A 181 0.18 -0.49 -2.89
C SER A 181 0.44 0.92 -3.42
N SER A 182 -0.26 1.38 -4.47
CA SER A 182 -0.09 2.73 -5.02
C SER A 182 -0.58 3.78 -4.02
N LEU A 183 -1.77 3.58 -3.44
CA LEU A 183 -2.40 4.48 -2.48
C LEU A 183 -1.73 4.45 -1.10
N ASP A 184 -1.34 3.27 -0.62
CA ASP A 184 -0.62 3.12 0.66
C ASP A 184 0.74 3.83 0.64
N SER A 185 1.32 4.04 -0.56
CA SER A 185 2.57 4.79 -0.71
C SER A 185 2.42 6.29 -0.41
N ILE A 186 1.20 6.86 -0.48
CA ILE A 186 0.96 8.29 -0.27
C ILE A 186 1.09 8.66 1.23
N PRO A 187 0.43 7.98 2.18
CA PRO A 187 0.65 8.20 3.60
C PRO A 187 2.12 8.01 4.02
N LEU A 188 2.83 7.04 3.44
CA LEU A 188 4.26 6.84 3.65
C LEU A 188 5.07 8.09 3.27
N ARG A 189 4.83 8.65 2.07
CA ARG A 189 5.52 9.87 1.63
C ARG A 189 5.18 11.06 2.50
N ALA A 190 3.92 11.17 2.95
CA ALA A 190 3.53 12.23 3.87
C ALA A 190 4.27 12.13 5.23
N ALA A 191 4.44 10.91 5.76
CA ALA A 191 5.25 10.69 6.96
C ALA A 191 6.72 11.08 6.75
N ASN A 192 7.31 10.73 5.61
CA ASN A 192 8.70 11.07 5.26
C ASN A 192 8.93 12.58 5.07
N ILE A 193 8.00 13.24 4.40
CA ILE A 193 8.04 14.70 4.17
C ILE A 193 7.76 15.48 5.46
N ALA A 194 6.95 14.95 6.39
CA ALA A 194 6.71 15.58 7.70
C ALA A 194 8.02 15.86 8.46
N ALA A 195 9.02 14.98 8.32
CA ALA A 195 10.33 15.13 8.95
C ALA A 195 11.25 16.12 8.20
N THR A 196 11.22 16.15 6.87
CA THR A 196 12.31 16.74 6.05
C THR A 196 11.89 17.86 5.10
N GLY A 197 10.60 17.98 4.77
CA GLY A 197 10.11 18.91 3.74
C GLY A 197 9.93 20.35 4.21
N THR A 198 9.65 21.24 3.26
CA THR A 198 9.24 22.62 3.55
C THR A 198 7.83 22.67 4.17
N PRO A 199 7.43 23.74 4.87
CA PRO A 199 6.07 23.85 5.43
C PRO A 199 4.96 23.62 4.41
N GLU A 200 5.14 24.11 3.18
CA GLU A 200 4.16 23.93 2.11
C GLU A 200 4.09 22.48 1.60
N GLN A 201 5.25 21.82 1.44
CA GLN A 201 5.30 20.40 1.08
C GLN A 201 4.64 19.54 2.17
N LYS A 202 4.92 19.82 3.45
CA LYS A 202 4.30 19.11 4.59
C LYS A 202 2.78 19.20 4.54
N GLN A 203 2.23 20.40 4.32
CA GLN A 203 0.78 20.58 4.21
C GLN A 203 0.21 19.84 3.00
N ARG A 204 0.81 19.99 1.83
CA ARG A 204 0.31 19.34 0.60
C ARG A 204 0.31 17.82 0.73
N PHE A 205 1.39 17.22 1.20
CA PHE A 205 1.44 15.78 1.43
C PHE A 205 0.52 15.32 2.56
N ALA A 206 0.36 16.09 3.64
CA ALA A 206 -0.57 15.73 4.71
C ALA A 206 -2.03 15.70 4.23
N ARG A 207 -2.43 16.62 3.34
CA ARG A 207 -3.75 16.57 2.67
C ARG A 207 -3.92 15.29 1.84
N LEU A 208 -2.93 14.97 1.00
CA LEU A 208 -2.95 13.77 0.17
C LEU A 208 -2.99 12.49 1.00
N GLY A 209 -2.17 12.41 2.05
CA GLY A 209 -2.14 11.26 2.96
C GLY A 209 -3.47 11.07 3.70
N TYR A 210 -4.07 12.15 4.19
CA TYR A 210 -5.39 12.08 4.84
C TYR A 210 -6.48 11.61 3.86
N ASP A 211 -6.54 12.17 2.66
CA ASP A 211 -7.52 11.78 1.64
C ASP A 211 -7.34 10.33 1.19
N ALA A 212 -6.09 9.86 1.04
CA ALA A 212 -5.79 8.47 0.72
C ALA A 212 -6.21 7.52 1.86
N LEU A 213 -6.05 7.92 3.13
CA LEU A 213 -6.51 7.14 4.28
C LEU A 213 -8.05 7.05 4.35
N LEU A 214 -8.74 8.17 4.16
CA LEU A 214 -10.20 8.19 4.10
C LEU A 214 -10.73 7.26 3.00
N PHE A 215 -10.12 7.33 1.82
CA PHE A 215 -10.52 6.51 0.69
C PHE A 215 -10.24 5.02 0.93
N SER A 216 -9.01 4.67 1.31
CA SER A 216 -8.58 3.27 1.52
C SER A 216 -9.36 2.58 2.64
N LYS A 217 -9.57 3.25 3.77
CA LYS A 217 -10.38 2.74 4.87
C LYS A 217 -11.85 2.72 4.51
N GLY A 218 -12.33 3.70 3.76
CA GLY A 218 -13.68 3.74 3.22
C GLY A 218 -13.99 2.49 2.40
N ILE A 219 -13.10 2.07 1.50
CA ILE A 219 -13.29 0.84 0.69
C ILE A 219 -13.51 -0.39 1.57
N MET A 220 -12.75 -0.48 2.66
CA MET A 220 -12.82 -1.59 3.61
C MET A 220 -14.07 -1.54 4.49
N LEU A 221 -14.65 -0.35 4.67
CA LEU A 221 -15.83 -0.10 5.48
C LEU A 221 -17.11 -0.20 4.64
N ASN A 222 -17.90 -1.21 4.99
CA ASN A 222 -19.34 -1.16 5.02
C ASN A 222 -20.18 -1.02 3.75
N SER A 223 -19.62 -1.10 2.55
CA SER A 223 -20.41 -1.01 1.30
C SER A 223 -21.75 -1.78 1.21
N SER A 224 -21.93 -2.86 1.97
CA SER A 224 -23.22 -3.57 2.12
C SER A 224 -24.25 -2.81 2.96
N ILE A 225 -23.84 -2.10 4.01
CA ILE A 225 -24.67 -1.25 4.87
C ILE A 225 -25.14 0.00 4.11
N GLU A 226 -24.27 0.68 3.33
CA GLU A 226 -24.75 1.84 2.56
C GLU A 226 -25.71 1.41 1.45
N LEU A 227 -25.47 0.26 0.80
CA LEU A 227 -26.39 -0.29 -0.18
C LEU A 227 -27.74 -0.65 0.46
N GLU A 228 -27.73 -1.33 1.61
CA GLU A 228 -28.95 -1.65 2.35
C GLU A 228 -29.70 -0.38 2.78
N SER A 229 -29.00 0.58 3.36
CA SER A 229 -29.57 1.86 3.80
C SER A 229 -30.22 2.60 2.63
N LEU A 230 -29.58 2.60 1.46
CA LEU A 230 -30.10 3.23 0.26
C LEU A 230 -31.34 2.51 -0.28
N ILE A 231 -31.34 1.19 -0.32
CA ILE A 231 -32.51 0.37 -0.71
C ILE A 231 -33.67 0.57 0.27
N ARG A 232 -33.40 0.68 1.57
CA ARG A 232 -34.44 0.96 2.57
C ARG A 232 -35.00 2.37 2.42
N ALA A 233 -34.14 3.36 2.19
CA ALA A 233 -34.53 4.75 2.00
C ALA A 233 -35.33 4.98 0.71
N SER A 234 -35.14 4.15 -0.33
CA SER A 234 -35.91 4.24 -1.57
C SER A 234 -37.40 3.90 -1.38
N GLY A 235 -37.73 3.09 -0.37
CA GLY A 235 -39.08 2.59 -0.14
C GLY A 235 -39.56 1.55 -1.16
N ASP A 236 -38.69 1.09 -2.07
CA ASP A 236 -39.01 0.07 -3.07
C ASP A 236 -39.01 -1.32 -2.42
N LYS A 237 -40.22 -1.86 -2.20
CA LYS A 237 -40.42 -3.18 -1.62
C LYS A 237 -39.85 -4.31 -2.50
N SER A 238 -39.94 -4.18 -3.83
CA SER A 238 -39.43 -5.21 -4.74
C SER A 238 -37.91 -5.28 -4.68
N LEU A 239 -37.25 -4.13 -4.59
CA LEU A 239 -35.79 -4.06 -4.45
C LEU A 239 -35.32 -4.59 -3.10
N LEU A 240 -36.05 -4.26 -2.02
CA LEU A 240 -35.78 -4.79 -0.69
C LEU A 240 -35.96 -6.31 -0.61
N ASP A 241 -36.99 -6.85 -1.25
CA ASP A 241 -37.22 -8.31 -1.31
C ASP A 241 -36.11 -9.02 -2.10
N GLN A 242 -35.64 -8.43 -3.20
CA GLN A 242 -34.49 -8.93 -3.95
C GLN A 242 -33.21 -8.93 -3.10
N TYR A 243 -32.99 -7.88 -2.30
CA TYR A 243 -31.84 -7.79 -1.39
C TYR A 243 -31.88 -8.87 -0.30
N ASN A 244 -33.05 -9.04 0.33
CA ASN A 244 -33.26 -10.08 1.34
C ASN A 244 -33.05 -11.48 0.75
N LYS A 245 -33.56 -11.73 -0.47
CA LYS A 245 -33.33 -12.98 -1.20
C LYS A 245 -31.84 -13.21 -1.44
N ALA A 246 -31.09 -12.19 -1.85
CA ALA A 246 -29.66 -12.33 -2.09
C ALA A 246 -28.89 -12.65 -0.80
N THR A 247 -29.27 -12.03 0.33
CA THR A 247 -28.69 -12.33 1.65
C THR A 247 -28.90 -13.79 2.03
N LEU A 248 -30.12 -14.32 1.87
CA LEU A 248 -30.43 -15.73 2.12
C LEU A 248 -29.67 -16.68 1.19
N MET A 249 -29.53 -16.34 -0.10
CA MET A 249 -28.77 -17.14 -1.05
C MET A 249 -27.27 -17.21 -0.67
N ALA A 250 -26.70 -16.11 -0.16
CA ALA A 250 -25.31 -16.09 0.30
C ALA A 250 -25.08 -17.07 1.47
N GLU A 251 -25.99 -17.06 2.47
CA GLU A 251 -25.95 -18.00 3.60
C GLU A 251 -26.09 -19.46 3.13
N GLN A 252 -27.01 -19.72 2.20
CA GLN A 252 -27.21 -21.06 1.61
C GLN A 252 -25.98 -21.56 0.87
N ILE A 253 -25.35 -20.71 0.04
CA ILE A 253 -24.12 -21.05 -0.68
C ILE A 253 -23.00 -21.39 0.31
N LEU A 254 -22.84 -20.62 1.39
CA LEU A 254 -21.85 -20.90 2.43
C LEU A 254 -22.11 -22.24 3.13
N SER A 255 -23.36 -22.55 3.49
CA SER A 255 -23.74 -23.85 4.07
C SER A 255 -23.40 -24.99 3.12
N MET A 256 -23.82 -24.89 1.84
CA MET A 256 -23.55 -25.90 0.82
C MET A 256 -22.05 -26.12 0.60
N GLN A 257 -21.24 -25.06 0.66
CA GLN A 257 -19.77 -25.16 0.56
C GLN A 257 -19.16 -25.86 1.78
N SER A 258 -19.66 -25.60 2.99
CA SER A 258 -19.17 -26.23 4.21
C SER A 258 -19.51 -27.74 4.28
N GLU A 259 -20.65 -28.13 3.72
CA GLU A 259 -21.13 -29.51 3.68
C GLU A 259 -20.51 -30.33 2.53
N LEU A 260 -19.91 -29.66 1.54
CA LEU A 260 -19.34 -30.28 0.35
C LEU A 260 -18.38 -31.46 0.62
N PRO A 261 -17.47 -31.42 1.61
CA PRO A 261 -16.59 -32.55 1.92
C PRO A 261 -17.34 -33.83 2.31
N ASN A 262 -18.53 -33.67 2.91
CA ASN A 262 -19.35 -34.76 3.44
C ASN A 262 -20.45 -35.20 2.45
N ALA A 263 -20.53 -34.60 1.27
CA ALA A 263 -21.57 -34.89 0.29
C ALA A 263 -21.37 -36.28 -0.35
N THR A 264 -22.43 -37.10 -0.35
CA THR A 264 -22.45 -38.44 -0.97
C THR A 264 -22.10 -38.41 -2.46
N ASN A 265 -22.44 -37.33 -3.18
CA ASN A 265 -22.04 -37.09 -4.57
C ASN A 265 -21.42 -35.70 -4.71
N GLN A 266 -20.10 -35.62 -4.49
CA GLN A 266 -19.35 -34.36 -4.50
C GLN A 266 -19.41 -33.64 -5.86
N THR A 267 -19.50 -34.36 -6.97
CA THR A 267 -19.53 -33.76 -8.32
C THR A 267 -20.83 -33.01 -8.57
N GLU A 268 -21.98 -33.62 -8.27
CA GLU A 268 -23.28 -32.95 -8.43
C GLU A 268 -23.48 -31.85 -7.39
N ALA A 269 -23.01 -32.04 -6.16
CA ALA A 269 -23.00 -30.98 -5.15
C ALA A 269 -22.20 -29.75 -5.62
N ARG A 270 -21.02 -29.95 -6.23
CA ARG A 270 -20.24 -28.85 -6.84
C ARG A 270 -20.99 -28.14 -7.95
N LYS A 271 -21.65 -28.86 -8.87
CA LYS A 271 -22.45 -28.24 -9.95
C LYS A 271 -23.59 -27.40 -9.39
N ASN A 272 -24.29 -27.90 -8.37
CA ASN A 272 -25.38 -27.16 -7.72
C ASN A 272 -24.86 -25.87 -7.06
N ILE A 273 -23.71 -25.92 -6.38
CA ILE A 273 -23.07 -24.73 -5.80
C ILE A 273 -22.72 -23.71 -6.90
N ILE A 274 -22.15 -24.16 -8.03
CA ILE A 274 -21.81 -23.28 -9.16
C ILE A 274 -23.07 -22.60 -9.70
N ARG A 275 -24.14 -23.35 -9.96
CA ARG A 275 -25.41 -22.79 -10.45
C ARG A 275 -26.00 -21.76 -9.47
N GLN A 276 -26.00 -22.06 -8.17
CA GLN A 276 -26.50 -21.12 -7.16
C GLN A 276 -25.65 -19.86 -7.09
N LYS A 277 -24.32 -19.98 -7.25
CA LYS A 277 -23.44 -18.81 -7.36
C LYS A 277 -23.75 -17.97 -8.60
N GLU A 278 -23.96 -18.58 -9.75
CA GLU A 278 -24.33 -17.85 -10.98
C GLU A 278 -25.66 -17.08 -10.81
N GLU A 279 -26.68 -17.72 -10.23
CA GLU A 279 -27.97 -17.06 -9.93
C GLU A 279 -27.81 -15.91 -8.93
N TYR A 280 -27.02 -16.12 -7.87
CA TYR A 280 -26.69 -15.10 -6.88
C TYR A 280 -25.94 -13.91 -7.51
N GLU A 281 -24.98 -14.18 -8.39
CA GLU A 281 -24.21 -13.14 -9.08
C GLU A 281 -25.09 -12.27 -9.98
N GLN A 282 -26.02 -12.86 -10.73
CA GLN A 282 -26.97 -12.10 -11.54
C GLN A 282 -27.87 -11.22 -10.67
N LEU A 283 -28.37 -11.74 -9.55
CA LEU A 283 -29.19 -10.98 -8.62
C LEU A 283 -28.43 -9.80 -8.01
N GLN A 284 -27.17 -10.00 -7.63
CA GLN A 284 -26.30 -8.93 -7.11
C GLN A 284 -26.09 -7.82 -8.15
N LEU A 285 -25.79 -8.17 -9.40
CA LEU A 285 -25.60 -7.18 -10.47
C LEU A 285 -26.89 -6.39 -10.75
N ASP A 286 -28.04 -7.05 -10.74
CA ASP A 286 -29.34 -6.39 -10.94
C ASP A 286 -29.68 -5.44 -9.78
N LEU A 287 -29.46 -5.89 -8.53
CA LEU A 287 -29.60 -5.06 -7.34
C LEU A 287 -28.74 -3.80 -7.42
N MET A 288 -27.48 -3.93 -7.82
CA MET A 288 -26.57 -2.80 -7.91
C MET A 288 -26.99 -1.82 -9.00
N ARG A 289 -27.36 -2.30 -10.18
CA ARG A 289 -27.85 -1.46 -11.29
C ARG A 289 -29.10 -0.67 -10.87
N LYS A 290 -30.12 -1.35 -10.34
CA LYS A 290 -31.36 -0.70 -9.89
C LYS A 290 -31.12 0.25 -8.72
N SER A 291 -30.18 -0.07 -7.83
CA SER A 291 -29.83 0.81 -6.71
C SER A 291 -29.20 2.13 -7.18
N THR A 292 -28.54 2.16 -8.34
CA THR A 292 -28.01 3.43 -8.88
C THR A 292 -29.08 4.46 -9.22
N ASP A 293 -30.34 4.04 -9.46
CA ASP A 293 -31.47 4.95 -9.71
C ASP A 293 -31.86 5.75 -8.45
N PHE A 294 -31.54 5.23 -7.27
CA PHE A 294 -31.88 5.83 -5.97
C PHE A 294 -30.72 6.57 -5.32
N GLY A 295 -29.51 6.45 -5.87
CA GLY A 295 -28.34 7.24 -5.47
C GLY A 295 -27.01 6.51 -5.61
N ASP A 296 -25.93 7.24 -5.37
CA ASP A 296 -24.58 6.67 -5.37
C ASP A 296 -24.24 6.12 -3.97
N TYR A 297 -24.41 4.82 -3.78
CA TYR A 297 -24.03 4.14 -2.53
C TYR A 297 -22.51 4.14 -2.30
N THR A 298 -21.70 4.54 -3.28
CA THR A 298 -20.24 4.74 -3.14
C THR A 298 -19.86 6.19 -2.82
N ARG A 299 -20.83 7.07 -2.58
CA ARG A 299 -20.60 8.50 -2.30
C ARG A 299 -19.67 8.73 -1.11
N TYR A 300 -19.69 7.84 -0.12
CA TYR A 300 -18.79 7.91 1.04
C TYR A 300 -17.31 7.85 0.64
N LEU A 301 -16.96 7.23 -0.49
CA LEU A 301 -15.60 7.21 -1.04
C LEU A 301 -15.16 8.57 -1.60
N SER A 302 -16.05 9.56 -1.66
CA SER A 302 -15.71 10.91 -2.13
C SER A 302 -15.40 11.88 -0.99
N VAL A 303 -15.48 11.43 0.27
CA VAL A 303 -15.20 12.25 1.45
C VAL A 303 -13.73 12.64 1.45
N LYS A 304 -13.46 13.93 1.58
CA LYS A 304 -12.10 14.49 1.69
C LYS A 304 -11.88 15.11 3.06
N TRP A 305 -10.63 15.44 3.38
CA TRP A 305 -10.27 16.08 4.64
C TRP A 305 -11.06 17.37 4.88
N GLN A 306 -11.40 18.13 3.84
CA GLN A 306 -12.24 19.34 3.98
C GLN A 306 -13.66 19.00 4.46
N ASP A 307 -14.21 17.87 4.05
CA ASP A 307 -15.55 17.47 4.48
C ASP A 307 -15.53 17.05 5.95
N VAL A 308 -14.47 16.34 6.39
CA VAL A 308 -14.25 16.04 7.80
C VAL A 308 -14.10 17.33 8.60
N GLN A 309 -13.23 18.25 8.16
CA GLN A 309 -12.97 19.53 8.84
C GLN A 309 -14.26 20.34 9.07
N LYS A 310 -15.16 20.38 8.07
CA LYS A 310 -16.44 21.12 8.16
C LYS A 310 -17.42 20.53 9.18
N HIS A 311 -17.32 19.23 9.46
CA HIS A 311 -18.18 18.53 10.42
C HIS A 311 -17.55 18.43 11.82
N LEU A 312 -16.30 18.89 11.99
CA LEU A 312 -15.69 19.06 13.30
C LEU A 312 -16.20 20.36 13.94
N HIS A 313 -16.47 20.30 15.24
CA HIS A 313 -17.09 21.39 15.99
C HIS A 313 -16.45 21.59 17.36
N GLY A 314 -16.46 22.83 17.85
CA GLY A 314 -15.90 23.17 19.16
C GLY A 314 -14.42 22.81 19.26
N ASN A 315 -14.03 22.17 20.37
CA ASN A 315 -12.67 21.69 20.60
C ASN A 315 -12.52 20.21 20.22
N SER A 316 -13.12 19.77 19.12
CA SER A 316 -12.94 18.39 18.63
C SER A 316 -11.67 18.23 17.81
N ILE A 317 -11.09 17.03 17.79
CA ILE A 317 -10.04 16.64 16.83
C ILE A 317 -10.41 15.34 16.13
N ALA A 318 -9.99 15.18 14.87
CA ALA A 318 -10.02 13.92 14.14
C ALA A 318 -8.59 13.41 13.91
N ILE A 319 -8.37 12.12 14.12
CA ILE A 319 -7.06 11.47 13.97
C ILE A 319 -7.19 10.24 13.08
N GLU A 320 -6.59 10.29 11.89
CA GLU A 320 -6.40 9.09 11.07
C GLU A 320 -5.05 8.46 11.42
N PHE A 321 -5.06 7.28 12.06
CA PHE A 321 -3.83 6.51 12.25
C PHE A 321 -3.51 5.70 10.99
N ALA A 322 -2.23 5.60 10.67
CA ALA A 322 -1.71 4.84 9.54
C ALA A 322 -0.51 3.99 9.98
N LEU A 323 -0.51 2.71 9.60
CA LEU A 323 0.65 1.83 9.76
C LEU A 323 1.55 1.97 8.53
N ILE A 324 2.67 2.66 8.71
CA ILE A 324 3.65 2.95 7.67
C ILE A 324 4.74 1.88 7.68
N ASP A 325 4.90 1.23 6.53
CA ASP A 325 6.01 0.31 6.25
C ASP A 325 7.15 1.11 5.63
N ASP A 326 8.04 1.63 6.49
CA ASP A 326 8.95 2.74 6.15
C ASP A 326 10.00 2.35 5.10
N GLU A 327 10.56 1.13 5.13
CA GLU A 327 11.71 0.78 4.28
C GLU A 327 11.84 -0.72 4.02
N LEU A 328 12.26 -1.10 2.80
CA LEU A 328 12.61 -2.47 2.38
C LEU A 328 13.60 -3.20 3.31
N LEU A 329 14.29 -2.48 4.20
CA LEU A 329 15.34 -2.99 5.09
C LEU A 329 15.11 -2.68 6.58
N ALA A 330 14.11 -1.87 6.94
CA ALA A 330 13.77 -1.62 8.34
C ALA A 330 12.86 -2.76 8.85
N PRO A 331 13.24 -3.48 9.93
CA PRO A 331 12.46 -4.63 10.38
C PRO A 331 11.10 -4.26 10.99
N ASP A 332 10.86 -2.99 11.33
CA ASP A 332 9.73 -2.57 12.16
C ASP A 332 8.93 -1.42 11.50
N LYS A 333 7.63 -1.66 11.32
CA LYS A 333 6.64 -0.67 10.84
C LYS A 333 6.40 0.42 11.88
N HIS A 334 6.14 1.64 11.44
CA HIS A 334 5.87 2.79 12.29
C HIS A 334 4.43 3.27 12.20
N LEU A 335 3.88 3.74 13.30
CA LEU A 335 2.57 4.39 13.28
C LEU A 335 2.75 5.87 12.92
N THR A 336 1.81 6.44 12.18
CA THR A 336 1.71 7.87 11.90
C THR A 336 0.29 8.34 12.19
N ALA A 337 0.14 9.49 12.83
CA ALA A 337 -1.15 10.14 13.05
C ALA A 337 -1.31 11.31 12.09
N PHE A 338 -2.43 11.36 11.37
CA PHE A 338 -2.85 12.52 10.61
C PHE A 338 -3.95 13.24 11.40
N VAL A 339 -3.61 14.39 11.97
CA VAL A 339 -4.47 15.14 12.90
C VAL A 339 -5.12 16.31 12.19
N LEU A 340 -6.41 16.52 12.45
CA LEU A 340 -7.21 17.61 11.89
C LEU A 340 -8.11 18.23 12.96
N ARG A 341 -8.17 19.56 13.01
CA ARG A 341 -9.04 20.35 13.91
C ARG A 341 -9.96 21.29 13.14
N PRO A 342 -11.03 21.79 13.78
CA PRO A 342 -11.81 22.90 13.25
C PRO A 342 -10.92 24.08 12.85
N GLY A 343 -11.10 24.56 11.61
CA GLY A 343 -10.38 25.73 11.08
C GLY A 343 -8.95 25.47 10.59
N ASP A 344 -8.37 24.28 10.75
CA ASP A 344 -7.04 23.96 10.22
C ASP A 344 -7.05 24.02 8.68
N VAL A 345 -6.12 24.75 8.06
CA VAL A 345 -6.00 24.85 6.58
C VAL A 345 -5.46 23.59 5.90
N SER A 346 -5.05 22.60 6.69
CA SER A 346 -4.52 21.30 6.27
C SER A 346 -4.47 20.36 7.48
N PRO A 347 -4.65 19.04 7.30
CA PRO A 347 -4.21 18.07 8.30
C PRO A 347 -2.70 18.17 8.56
N THR A 348 -2.26 17.62 9.69
CA THR A 348 -0.84 17.49 10.05
C THR A 348 -0.46 16.02 10.24
N ALA A 349 0.56 15.55 9.53
CA ALA A 349 1.12 14.22 9.71
C ALA A 349 2.19 14.21 10.80
N ILE A 350 2.09 13.29 11.76
CA ILE A 350 2.95 13.18 12.94
C ILE A 350 3.42 11.74 13.07
N LYS A 351 4.73 11.52 12.92
CA LYS A 351 5.34 10.20 13.11
C LYS A 351 5.27 9.81 14.58
N LEU A 352 4.76 8.61 14.85
CA LEU A 352 4.66 8.02 16.18
C LEU A 352 5.71 6.92 16.34
N MET A 353 5.56 6.13 17.42
CA MET A 353 6.40 4.98 17.72
C MET A 353 6.23 3.82 16.73
N SER A 354 7.17 2.86 16.78
CA SER A 354 7.05 1.62 16.00
C SER A 354 5.96 0.70 16.57
N GLN A 355 5.30 -0.05 15.69
CA GLN A 355 4.28 -1.03 16.08
C GLN A 355 4.87 -2.08 17.05
N LYS A 356 6.12 -2.48 16.83
CA LYS A 356 6.79 -3.43 17.71
C LYS A 356 7.06 -2.85 19.08
N LEU A 357 7.50 -1.60 19.17
CA LEU A 357 7.68 -0.94 20.47
C LEU A 357 6.35 -0.87 21.22
N LEU A 358 5.27 -0.45 20.55
CA LEU A 358 3.93 -0.42 21.14
C LEU A 358 3.49 -1.82 21.59
N SER A 359 3.67 -2.84 20.75
CA SER A 359 3.33 -4.22 21.10
C SER A 359 4.06 -4.72 22.35
N LYS A 360 5.33 -4.34 22.51
CA LYS A 360 6.16 -4.70 23.66
C LYS A 360 5.67 -3.98 24.92
N GLU A 361 5.31 -2.71 24.81
CA GLU A 361 4.75 -1.95 25.93
C GLU A 361 3.40 -2.53 26.37
N MET A 362 2.56 -2.97 25.42
CA MET A 362 1.23 -3.56 25.69
C MET A 362 1.29 -4.96 26.32
N GLN A 363 2.40 -5.66 26.23
CA GLN A 363 2.61 -6.94 26.94
C GLN A 363 2.89 -6.75 28.43
N SER A 364 3.20 -5.51 28.87
CA SER A 364 3.36 -5.24 30.30
C SER A 364 2.02 -5.38 31.02
N PRO A 365 1.95 -6.09 32.16
CA PRO A 365 0.75 -6.11 33.03
C PRO A 365 0.29 -4.73 33.47
N THR A 366 1.17 -3.73 33.34
CA THR A 366 0.94 -2.35 33.73
C THR A 366 0.72 -1.39 32.56
N ALA A 367 0.57 -1.89 31.33
CA ALA A 367 0.44 -1.07 30.11
C ALA A 367 -0.66 0.01 30.21
N PHE A 368 -1.75 -0.30 30.92
CA PHE A 368 -2.92 0.58 31.08
C PHE A 368 -3.01 1.26 32.45
N THR A 369 -2.00 1.08 33.31
CA THR A 369 -2.03 1.52 34.71
C THR A 369 -0.74 2.21 35.19
N THR A 370 0.41 1.99 34.54
CA THR A 370 1.68 2.62 34.94
C THR A 370 1.95 3.93 34.26
N THR A 371 2.65 4.78 35.02
CA THR A 371 2.99 6.17 34.73
C THR A 371 4.11 6.35 33.71
N GLU A 372 4.84 5.29 33.35
CA GLU A 372 6.04 5.38 32.51
C GLU A 372 5.84 4.88 31.08
N ASN A 373 5.09 3.79 30.84
CA ASN A 373 5.00 3.19 29.50
C ASN A 373 3.87 3.78 28.63
N GLY A 374 2.65 3.90 29.18
CA GLY A 374 1.48 4.39 28.41
C GLY A 374 1.49 5.89 28.13
N ALA A 375 2.20 6.67 28.95
CA ALA A 375 2.31 8.12 28.85
C ALA A 375 3.01 8.59 27.56
N HIS A 376 3.68 7.71 26.81
CA HIS A 376 4.43 8.08 25.62
C HIS A 376 3.57 8.14 24.36
N PHE A 377 2.56 7.29 24.22
CA PHE A 377 1.77 7.19 22.99
C PHE A 377 1.04 8.51 22.70
N TRP A 378 0.19 8.96 23.63
CA TRP A 378 -0.58 10.20 23.45
C TRP A 378 0.24 11.48 23.62
N LYS A 379 1.39 11.42 24.30
CA LYS A 379 2.25 12.60 24.54
C LYS A 379 2.85 13.19 23.26
N VAL A 380 3.09 12.38 22.23
CA VAL A 380 3.53 12.90 20.92
C VAL A 380 2.46 13.80 20.28
N LEU A 381 1.19 13.64 20.69
CA LEU A 381 0.04 14.39 20.21
C LEU A 381 -0.45 15.44 21.24
N ASP A 382 0.33 15.72 22.29
CA ASP A 382 -0.08 16.57 23.41
C ASP A 382 -0.50 17.99 22.99
N GLU A 383 0.17 18.56 21.99
CA GLU A 383 -0.17 19.89 21.43
C GLU A 383 -1.63 19.97 20.95
N TYR A 384 -2.18 18.84 20.49
CA TYR A 384 -3.53 18.74 19.94
C TYR A 384 -4.52 18.25 21.01
N ILE A 385 -4.16 17.19 21.74
CA ILE A 385 -5.04 16.52 22.69
C ILE A 385 -5.31 17.36 23.94
N SER A 386 -4.30 18.10 24.43
CA SER A 386 -4.45 18.93 25.64
C SER A 386 -5.56 19.98 25.50
N LYS A 387 -5.76 20.48 24.27
CA LYS A 387 -6.76 21.51 23.92
C LYS A 387 -8.10 20.92 23.44
N ALA A 388 -8.16 19.61 23.23
CA ALA A 388 -9.34 18.95 22.70
C ALA A 388 -10.28 18.54 23.84
N ASP A 389 -11.60 18.62 23.65
CA ASP A 389 -12.59 18.01 24.55
C ASP A 389 -13.12 16.69 23.99
N THR A 390 -13.15 16.59 22.66
CA THR A 390 -13.63 15.42 21.91
C THR A 390 -12.57 14.94 20.93
N ILE A 391 -12.37 13.63 20.85
CA ILE A 391 -11.36 12.99 20.00
C ILE A 391 -12.06 11.92 19.17
N TYR A 392 -12.10 12.11 17.86
CA TYR A 392 -12.47 11.09 16.89
C TYR A 392 -11.18 10.46 16.35
N PHE A 393 -11.11 9.14 16.27
CA PHE A 393 -9.94 8.49 15.70
C PHE A 393 -10.29 7.27 14.88
N SER A 394 -9.54 7.03 13.80
CA SER A 394 -9.63 5.78 13.05
C SER A 394 -8.35 4.97 13.26
N PRO A 395 -8.43 3.78 13.90
CA PRO A 395 -7.25 2.95 14.16
C PRO A 395 -6.68 2.32 12.87
N ASP A 396 -5.42 1.89 12.94
CA ASP A 396 -4.76 1.06 11.94
C ASP A 396 -3.71 0.15 12.60
N GLY A 397 -3.34 -0.95 11.95
CA GLY A 397 -2.37 -1.92 12.44
C GLY A 397 -2.76 -2.51 13.79
N ILE A 398 -1.80 -2.56 14.72
CA ILE A 398 -2.04 -3.06 16.08
C ILE A 398 -3.12 -2.27 16.85
N LEU A 399 -3.40 -1.02 16.46
CA LEU A 399 -4.40 -0.20 17.14
C LEU A 399 -5.82 -0.76 17.00
N HIS A 400 -6.12 -1.56 15.96
CA HIS A 400 -7.39 -2.26 15.84
C HIS A 400 -7.64 -3.30 16.95
N GLN A 401 -6.57 -3.76 17.60
CA GLN A 401 -6.62 -4.84 18.60
C GLN A 401 -6.44 -4.30 20.02
N LEU A 402 -6.30 -2.98 20.17
CA LEU A 402 -6.00 -2.33 21.44
C LEU A 402 -7.12 -1.37 21.84
N PRO A 403 -7.48 -1.30 23.13
CA PRO A 403 -8.34 -0.25 23.66
C PRO A 403 -7.54 1.06 23.78
N VAL A 404 -7.25 1.70 22.66
CA VAL A 404 -6.32 2.86 22.54
C VAL A 404 -6.78 4.05 23.41
N GLU A 405 -8.10 4.24 23.52
CA GLU A 405 -8.74 5.26 24.36
C GLU A 405 -8.48 5.05 25.86
N TYR A 406 -8.11 3.83 26.27
CA TYR A 406 -7.75 3.52 27.65
C TYR A 406 -6.24 3.64 27.94
N LEU A 407 -5.44 4.07 26.96
CA LEU A 407 -4.03 4.35 27.22
C LEU A 407 -3.87 5.58 28.14
N PRO A 408 -2.94 5.54 29.10
CA PRO A 408 -2.65 6.65 30.00
C PRO A 408 -2.27 7.96 29.30
N TYR A 409 -2.73 9.09 29.83
CA TYR A 409 -2.38 10.43 29.35
C TYR A 409 -2.30 11.46 30.49
N GLY A 410 -1.35 12.41 30.38
CA GLY A 410 -1.18 13.54 31.30
C GLY A 410 -0.47 13.21 32.62
N ALA A 411 -0.28 14.23 33.48
CA ALA A 411 0.54 14.15 34.69
C ALA A 411 0.01 13.15 35.76
N GLY A 412 -1.28 12.82 35.72
CA GLY A 412 -1.91 11.82 36.59
C GLY A 412 -1.99 10.42 35.98
N ASN A 413 -1.61 10.26 34.71
CA ASN A 413 -1.68 8.99 33.96
C ASN A 413 -3.06 8.31 34.01
N LEU A 414 -4.12 9.11 34.11
CA LEU A 414 -5.47 8.63 33.94
C LEU A 414 -5.68 8.20 32.49
N GLN A 415 -6.56 7.23 32.29
CA GLN A 415 -6.93 6.75 30.97
C GLN A 415 -7.57 7.90 30.17
N LEU A 416 -7.22 8.05 28.89
CA LEU A 416 -7.67 9.20 28.09
C LEU A 416 -9.20 9.29 28.03
N ALA A 417 -9.89 8.16 27.91
CA ALA A 417 -11.35 8.03 27.92
C ALA A 417 -12.03 8.55 29.20
N PHE A 418 -11.31 8.66 30.33
CA PHE A 418 -11.84 9.25 31.56
C PHE A 418 -11.66 10.76 31.64
N GLN A 419 -10.85 11.33 30.74
CA GLN A 419 -10.54 12.75 30.72
C GLN A 419 -11.26 13.47 29.57
N LYS A 420 -11.53 12.77 28.46
CA LYS A 420 -12.01 13.31 27.20
C LYS A 420 -13.10 12.40 26.61
N ALA A 421 -13.96 12.95 25.76
CA ALA A 421 -14.90 12.14 24.98
C ALA A 421 -14.14 11.54 23.78
N VAL A 422 -13.95 10.22 23.75
CA VAL A 422 -13.14 9.54 22.72
C VAL A 422 -14.03 8.57 21.93
N TYR A 423 -14.01 8.68 20.59
CA TYR A 423 -14.85 7.91 19.68
C TYR A 423 -14.01 7.29 18.55
N PRO A 424 -14.08 5.97 18.33
CA PRO A 424 -13.46 5.29 17.19
C PRO A 424 -14.25 5.47 15.88
#